data_AF-A0A8S1RU12-F1
#
_entry.id   AF-A0A8S1RU12-F1
#
_cell.length_a   1.000
_cell.length_b   1.000
_cell.length_c   1.000
_cell.angle_alpha   90.00
_cell.angle_beta   90.00
_cell.angle_gamma   90.00
#
_symmetry.space_group_name_H-M   'P 1'
#
loop_
_entity.id
_entity.type
_entity.pdbx_description
1 polymer ?
#
loop_
_entity_poly.entity_id
_entity_poly.type
_entity_poly.pdbx_seq_one_letter_code
_entity_poly.pdbx_strand_id
1 'polypeptide(L)'
;MIELRKSYWRAYYYSKNIEKYYHLTENCNGGWSPGDESCTVGHIGALCEQCDLYNIRGDGFYSVSSTYSCDSCEQIFGNVFTIIFISIWTLVSILMSVSSTVQMIEEHIIGIRLKILGVAVVLNQISTAILIKIFTNYLQIISTIGTFQLQVPSKLASVVNSVGNPIESMAYSLDCFLINVSDIPIIYFRIIWSLIMAFSYITEFSLLVEQQQFLTSQNTSSHIFLQLLFMFLSSCNQI
;
A
#
# COMPACT_ATOMS: atom_id res chain seq x y z
N MET A 1 10.12 17.06 39.06
CA MET A 1 9.96 17.05 37.59
C MET A 1 11.12 16.24 37.02
N ILE A 2 10.87 15.32 36.10
CA ILE A 2 11.91 14.42 35.56
C ILE A 2 12.22 14.86 34.14
N GLU A 3 13.49 14.93 33.77
CA GLU A 3 13.92 15.09 32.39
C GLU A 3 14.07 13.71 31.75
N LEU A 4 13.35 13.47 30.65
CA LEU A 4 13.49 12.22 29.91
C LEU A 4 14.70 12.29 28.98
N ARG A 5 15.41 11.17 28.84
CA ARG A 5 16.45 11.03 27.82
C ARG A 5 15.79 10.90 26.45
N LYS A 6 16.56 11.15 25.38
CA LYS A 6 16.13 10.86 24.01
C LYS A 6 15.61 9.42 23.90
N SER A 7 14.59 9.21 23.06
CA SER A 7 13.90 7.93 22.87
C SER A 7 13.04 7.46 24.05
N TYR A 8 12.69 8.34 24.98
CA TYR A 8 11.72 8.06 26.05
C TYR A 8 10.59 9.08 26.01
N TRP A 9 9.37 8.58 26.10
CA TRP A 9 8.15 9.36 26.02
C TRP A 9 7.30 9.20 27.28
N ARG A 10 6.50 10.22 27.60
CA ARG A 10 5.46 10.17 28.64
C ARG A 10 4.26 11.03 28.25
N ALA A 11 3.06 10.61 28.65
CA ALA A 11 1.85 11.36 28.36
C ALA A 11 1.74 12.70 29.13
N TYR A 12 2.13 12.70 30.41
CA TYR A 12 1.96 13.86 31.30
C TYR A 12 3.16 14.02 32.25
N TYR A 13 3.32 15.22 32.83
CA TYR A 13 4.41 15.54 33.77
C TYR A 13 4.51 14.58 34.97
N TYR A 14 3.38 14.07 35.44
CA TYR A 14 3.29 13.19 36.61
C TYR A 14 3.11 11.70 36.25
N SER A 15 3.18 11.36 34.96
CA SER A 15 3.10 9.96 34.53
C SER A 15 4.28 9.17 35.09
N LYS A 16 4.00 8.11 35.84
CA LYS A 16 5.00 7.12 36.26
C LYS A 16 5.33 6.13 35.13
N ASN A 17 4.44 6.04 34.14
CA ASN A 17 4.61 5.21 32.96
C ASN A 17 5.46 6.02 31.98
N ILE A 18 6.73 5.63 31.87
CA ILE A 18 7.68 6.15 30.90
C ILE A 18 7.91 5.03 29.91
N GLU A 19 7.60 5.29 28.65
CA GLU A 19 7.72 4.31 27.59
C GLU A 19 8.98 4.58 26.79
N LYS A 20 9.76 3.53 26.55
CA LYS A 20 10.91 3.62 25.66
C LYS A 20 10.42 3.46 24.23
N TYR A 21 10.79 4.38 23.37
CA TYR A 21 10.55 4.24 21.95
C TYR A 21 11.50 3.20 21.32
N TYR A 22 10.96 2.33 20.47
CA TYR A 22 11.69 1.18 19.93
C TYR A 22 11.64 1.07 18.40
N HIS A 23 10.75 1.77 17.70
CA HIS A 23 10.68 1.72 16.23
C HIS A 23 11.68 2.68 15.56
N LEU A 24 11.69 3.96 15.93
CA LEU A 24 12.49 4.99 15.26
C LEU A 24 13.03 6.03 16.26
N THR A 25 13.95 5.61 17.14
CA THR A 25 14.47 6.35 18.32
C THR A 25 14.73 7.85 18.16
N GLU A 26 14.93 8.31 16.93
CA GLU A 26 15.08 9.71 16.51
C GLU A 26 13.81 10.56 16.67
N ASN A 27 12.61 9.99 16.51
CA ASN A 27 11.33 10.73 16.54
C ASN A 27 10.96 11.26 17.93
N CYS A 28 11.59 10.75 18.98
CA CYS A 28 11.33 11.15 20.36
C CYS A 28 12.57 11.84 20.93
N ASN A 29 12.46 13.16 21.09
CA ASN A 29 13.53 14.00 21.64
C ASN A 29 13.65 13.85 23.16
N GLY A 30 12.57 13.46 23.83
CA GLY A 30 12.50 13.40 25.29
C GLY A 30 12.46 14.81 25.89
N GLY A 31 13.18 15.03 26.99
CA GLY A 31 13.30 16.33 27.66
C GLY A 31 12.28 16.55 28.79
N TRP A 32 11.98 17.83 29.05
CA TRP A 32 11.13 18.26 30.16
C TRP A 32 9.65 18.24 29.82
N SER A 33 9.28 18.47 28.57
CA SER A 33 7.89 18.53 28.13
C SER A 33 7.33 17.11 27.91
N PRO A 34 6.12 16.77 28.39
CA PRO A 34 5.44 15.52 28.08
C PRO A 34 4.63 15.63 26.78
N GLY A 35 4.09 14.51 26.31
CA GLY A 35 3.16 14.45 25.19
C GLY A 35 3.81 14.80 23.87
N ASP A 36 3.04 15.46 23.00
CA ASP A 36 3.44 15.78 21.63
C ASP A 36 4.67 16.70 21.57
N GLU A 37 4.87 17.54 22.58
CA GLU A 37 6.04 18.43 22.65
C GLU A 37 7.38 17.71 22.81
N SER A 38 7.35 16.46 23.25
CA SER A 38 8.54 15.61 23.34
C SER A 38 8.91 14.94 22.01
N CYS A 39 8.07 15.11 20.99
CA CYS A 39 8.25 14.54 19.66
C CYS A 39 9.03 15.50 18.75
N THR A 40 9.72 14.94 17.76
CA THR A 40 10.30 15.70 16.65
C THR A 40 9.21 16.42 15.86
N VAL A 41 9.60 17.48 15.15
CA VAL A 41 8.69 18.27 14.32
C VAL A 41 7.94 17.37 13.34
N GLY A 42 6.63 17.60 13.21
CA GLY A 42 5.74 16.82 12.36
C GLY A 42 5.22 15.51 12.96
N HIS A 43 5.68 15.13 14.15
CA HIS A 43 5.22 13.95 14.88
C HIS A 43 4.41 14.32 16.13
N ILE A 44 3.37 13.53 16.41
CA ILE A 44 2.46 13.63 17.56
C ILE A 44 2.05 12.24 18.06
N GLY A 45 1.29 12.21 19.14
CA GLY A 45 0.67 11.02 19.70
C GLY A 45 1.59 10.24 20.65
N ALA A 46 1.04 9.15 21.19
CA ALA A 46 1.82 8.23 22.00
C ALA A 46 3.01 7.71 21.18
N LEU A 47 4.20 7.73 21.78
CA LEU A 47 5.44 7.28 21.14
C LEU A 47 5.86 8.05 19.87
N CYS A 48 5.22 9.18 19.55
CA CYS A 48 5.54 10.01 18.38
C CYS A 48 5.39 9.28 17.03
N GLU A 49 4.45 8.33 16.94
CA GLU A 49 4.24 7.49 15.76
C GLU A 49 3.23 8.07 14.76
N GLN A 50 2.52 9.13 15.14
CA GLN A 50 1.48 9.74 14.30
C GLN A 50 2.00 11.04 13.71
N CYS A 51 1.59 11.37 12.48
CA CYS A 51 1.94 12.63 11.84
C CYS A 51 0.97 13.73 12.25
N ASP A 52 1.49 14.95 12.43
CA ASP A 52 0.69 16.14 12.71
C ASP A 52 -0.01 16.64 11.43
N LEU A 53 -1.00 15.87 10.98
CA LEU A 53 -1.73 16.19 9.78
C LEU A 53 -2.53 17.47 9.92
N TYR A 54 -2.99 17.83 11.13
CA TYR A 54 -3.88 18.97 11.38
C TYR A 54 -3.16 20.22 11.88
N ASN A 55 -1.83 20.22 11.91
CA ASN A 55 -1.03 21.32 12.43
C ASN A 55 -1.42 21.70 13.88
N ILE A 56 -1.63 20.70 14.72
CA ILE A 56 -2.03 20.87 16.13
C ILE A 56 -0.92 21.58 16.91
N ARG A 57 0.34 21.32 16.56
CA ARG A 57 1.52 21.93 17.19
C ARG A 57 1.88 23.31 16.63
N GLY A 58 1.35 23.67 15.46
CA GLY A 58 1.65 24.95 14.80
C GLY A 58 2.89 24.95 13.90
N ASP A 59 3.55 23.80 13.71
CA ASP A 59 4.78 23.65 12.92
C ASP A 59 4.54 23.36 11.42
N GLY A 60 3.29 23.24 10.99
CA GLY A 60 2.89 22.92 9.62
C GLY A 60 2.06 21.63 9.51
N PHE A 61 1.71 21.26 8.29
CA PHE A 61 0.94 20.05 8.00
C PHE A 61 1.89 18.91 7.59
N TYR A 62 1.72 17.74 8.20
CA TYR A 62 2.59 16.58 7.97
C TYR A 62 1.78 15.31 7.69
N SER A 63 2.16 14.56 6.66
CA SER A 63 1.54 13.27 6.34
C SER A 63 2.54 12.13 6.45
N VAL A 64 2.01 10.91 6.53
CA VAL A 64 2.82 9.69 6.52
C VAL A 64 3.52 9.58 5.16
N SER A 65 4.83 9.37 5.15
CA SER A 65 5.59 9.09 3.93
C SER A 65 6.11 7.65 3.89
N SER A 66 6.41 7.09 5.05
CA SER A 66 6.72 5.68 5.24
C SER A 66 6.37 5.27 6.68
N THR A 67 6.50 3.98 6.99
CA THR A 67 6.16 3.46 8.33
C THR A 67 6.89 4.27 9.42
N TYR A 68 6.11 4.90 10.32
CA TYR A 68 6.59 5.78 11.40
C TYR A 68 7.37 7.03 10.98
N SER A 69 7.32 7.43 9.71
CA SER A 69 8.02 8.64 9.22
C SER A 69 7.01 9.61 8.62
N CYS A 70 7.17 10.89 8.95
CA CYS A 70 6.29 11.97 8.55
C CYS A 70 7.05 12.98 7.68
N ASP A 71 6.48 13.34 6.54
CA ASP A 71 7.01 14.39 5.67
C ASP A 71 6.03 15.57 5.57
N SER A 72 6.58 16.75 5.30
CA SER A 72 5.80 17.98 5.18
C SER A 72 4.91 17.96 3.94
N CYS A 73 3.66 18.36 4.14
CA CYS A 73 2.68 18.54 3.07
C CYS A 73 2.99 19.74 2.16
N GLU A 74 4.01 20.56 2.41
CA GLU A 74 4.36 21.67 1.52
C GLU A 74 4.91 21.18 0.16
N GLN A 75 5.42 19.94 0.09
CA GLN A 75 5.95 19.33 -1.13
C GLN A 75 4.89 18.52 -1.90
N ILE A 76 3.67 19.06 -2.03
CA ILE A 76 2.52 18.43 -2.72
C ILE A 76 2.89 17.84 -4.09
N PHE A 77 3.75 18.53 -4.85
CA PHE A 77 4.16 18.11 -6.20
C PHE A 77 4.90 16.77 -6.24
N GLY A 78 5.69 16.44 -5.20
CA GLY A 78 6.39 15.15 -5.12
C GLY A 78 5.44 13.98 -4.86
N ASN A 79 4.45 14.20 -4.00
CA ASN A 79 3.45 13.19 -3.65
C ASN A 79 2.51 12.90 -4.83
N VAL A 80 2.11 13.94 -5.59
CA VAL A 80 1.27 13.77 -6.79
C VAL A 80 2.00 13.00 -7.89
N PHE A 81 3.29 13.26 -8.12
CA PHE A 81 4.06 12.51 -9.11
C PHE A 81 4.22 11.04 -8.71
N THR A 82 4.42 10.79 -7.42
CA THR A 82 4.48 9.42 -6.86
C THR A 82 3.16 8.68 -7.04
N ILE A 83 2.02 9.35 -6.81
CA ILE A 83 0.68 8.83 -7.11
C ILE A 83 0.58 8.46 -8.60
N ILE A 84 0.88 9.39 -9.50
CA ILE A 84 0.76 9.13 -10.95
C ILE A 84 1.62 7.94 -11.36
N PHE A 85 2.86 7.86 -10.84
CA PHE A 85 3.78 6.77 -11.16
C PHE A 85 3.26 5.41 -10.66
N ILE A 86 2.79 5.34 -9.42
CA ILE A 86 2.24 4.10 -8.85
C ILE A 86 0.95 3.70 -9.60
N SER A 87 0.06 4.63 -9.92
CA SER A 87 -1.16 4.35 -10.69
C SER A 87 -0.87 3.84 -12.11
N ILE A 88 0.12 4.41 -12.80
CA ILE A 88 0.55 3.90 -14.11
C ILE A 88 1.17 2.51 -13.97
N TRP A 89 2.01 2.30 -12.96
CA TRP A 89 2.65 1.02 -12.70
C TRP A 89 1.64 -0.08 -12.37
N THR A 90 0.61 0.22 -11.57
CA THR A 90 -0.45 -0.75 -11.25
C THR A 90 -1.24 -1.12 -12.50
N LEU A 91 -1.62 -0.14 -13.33
CA LEU A 91 -2.29 -0.39 -14.61
C LEU A 91 -1.46 -1.28 -15.54
N VAL A 92 -0.18 -0.96 -15.73
CA VAL A 92 0.74 -1.75 -16.57
C VAL A 92 0.91 -3.17 -16.02
N SER A 93 1.05 -3.29 -14.70
CA SER A 93 1.18 -4.59 -14.02
C SER A 93 -0.07 -5.46 -14.19
N ILE A 94 -1.26 -4.86 -14.12
CA ILE A 94 -2.55 -5.54 -14.36
C ILE A 94 -2.62 -5.99 -15.81
N LEU A 95 -2.34 -5.11 -16.77
CA LEU A 95 -2.38 -5.45 -18.21
C LEU A 95 -1.42 -6.60 -18.56
N MET A 96 -0.16 -6.53 -18.11
CA MET A 96 0.80 -7.62 -18.32
C MET A 96 0.36 -8.93 -17.68
N SER A 97 -0.21 -8.86 -16.47
CA SER A 97 -0.73 -10.01 -15.75
C SER A 97 -1.87 -10.68 -16.51
N VAL A 98 -2.81 -9.89 -17.07
CA VAL A 98 -3.93 -10.39 -17.86
C VAL A 98 -3.46 -11.03 -19.16
N SER A 99 -2.69 -10.30 -19.97
CA SER A 99 -2.20 -10.79 -21.26
C SER A 99 -1.40 -12.09 -21.11
N SER A 100 -0.53 -12.18 -20.11
CA SER A 100 0.22 -13.43 -19.88
C SER A 100 -0.65 -14.56 -19.37
N THR A 101 -1.68 -14.30 -18.58
CA THR A 101 -2.60 -15.36 -18.14
C THR A 101 -3.33 -15.95 -19.33
N VAL A 102 -3.80 -15.11 -20.26
CA VAL A 102 -4.44 -15.54 -21.51
C VAL A 102 -3.50 -16.40 -22.35
N GLN A 103 -2.26 -15.93 -22.58
CA GLN A 103 -1.26 -16.70 -23.34
C GLN A 103 -0.97 -18.07 -22.70
N MET A 104 -0.83 -18.13 -21.38
CA MET A 104 -0.61 -19.40 -20.67
C MET A 104 -1.78 -20.36 -20.84
N ILE A 105 -3.02 -19.86 -20.78
CA ILE A 105 -4.23 -20.68 -20.97
C ILE A 105 -4.27 -21.24 -22.39
N GLU A 106 -4.01 -20.42 -23.40
CA GLU A 106 -3.99 -20.84 -24.80
C GLU A 106 -2.95 -21.93 -25.05
N GLU A 107 -1.71 -21.71 -24.59
CA GLU A 107 -0.63 -22.70 -24.70
C GLU A 107 -0.96 -23.99 -23.93
N HIS A 108 -1.64 -23.92 -22.78
CA HIS A 108 -2.06 -25.10 -22.04
C HIS A 108 -3.16 -25.89 -22.77
N ILE A 109 -4.13 -25.21 -23.39
CA ILE A 109 -5.18 -25.83 -24.21
C ILE A 109 -4.56 -26.54 -25.42
N ILE A 110 -3.62 -25.89 -26.11
CA ILE A 110 -2.89 -26.48 -27.25
C ILE A 110 -2.09 -27.70 -26.80
N GLY A 111 -1.39 -27.61 -25.67
CA GLY A 111 -0.63 -28.72 -25.10
C GLY A 111 -1.50 -29.94 -24.75
N ILE A 112 -2.69 -29.72 -24.17
CA ILE A 112 -3.65 -30.78 -23.88
C ILE A 112 -4.13 -31.47 -25.17
N ARG A 113 -4.47 -30.69 -26.22
CA ARG A 113 -4.90 -31.24 -27.51
C ARG A 113 -3.81 -32.10 -28.16
N LEU A 114 -2.56 -31.64 -28.14
CA LEU A 114 -1.42 -32.37 -28.68
C LEU A 114 -1.10 -33.64 -27.88
N LYS A 115 -1.27 -33.60 -26.55
CA LYS A 115 -1.11 -34.77 -25.68
C LYS A 115 -2.18 -35.84 -25.93
N ILE A 116 -3.43 -35.44 -26.18
CA ILE A 116 -4.51 -36.36 -26.59
C ILE A 116 -4.18 -37.01 -27.94
N LEU A 117 -3.47 -36.31 -28.83
CA LEU A 117 -2.94 -36.83 -30.10
C LEU A 117 -1.69 -37.72 -29.93
N GLY A 118 -1.27 -38.03 -28.69
CA GLY A 118 -0.13 -38.91 -28.42
C GLY A 118 1.25 -38.27 -28.58
N VAL A 119 1.32 -36.95 -28.76
CA VAL A 119 2.59 -36.21 -28.89
C VAL A 119 3.09 -35.84 -27.49
N ALA A 120 4.33 -36.21 -27.18
CA ALA A 120 5.01 -35.75 -25.97
C ALA A 120 5.38 -34.27 -26.11
N VAL A 121 4.64 -33.39 -25.44
CA VAL A 121 4.91 -31.95 -25.42
C VAL A 121 5.62 -31.58 -24.12
N VAL A 122 6.80 -30.97 -24.23
CA VAL A 122 7.49 -30.32 -23.11
C VAL A 122 7.05 -28.85 -23.10
N LEU A 123 6.14 -28.50 -22.19
CA LEU A 123 5.74 -27.13 -21.93
C LEU A 123 6.78 -26.47 -21.01
N ASN A 124 7.63 -25.61 -21.56
CA ASN A 124 8.48 -24.73 -20.78
C ASN A 124 7.86 -23.33 -20.79
N GLN A 125 7.03 -23.04 -19.79
CA GLN A 125 6.28 -21.78 -19.67
C GLN A 125 6.74 -21.01 -18.44
N ILE A 126 7.93 -20.40 -18.50
CA ILE A 126 8.28 -19.35 -17.55
C ILE A 126 8.02 -18.02 -18.28
N SER A 127 6.85 -17.44 -18.03
CA SER A 127 6.55 -16.10 -18.52
C SER A 127 7.05 -15.04 -17.54
N THR A 128 7.49 -13.89 -18.05
CA THR A 128 7.90 -12.75 -17.22
C THR A 128 6.79 -12.30 -16.27
N ALA A 129 5.52 -12.45 -16.66
CA ALA A 129 4.41 -12.11 -15.78
C ALA A 129 4.24 -13.08 -14.61
N ILE A 130 4.61 -14.36 -14.73
CA ILE A 130 4.65 -15.28 -13.58
C ILE A 130 5.69 -14.78 -12.57
N LEU A 131 6.87 -14.36 -13.05
CA LEU A 131 7.92 -13.81 -12.18
C LEU A 131 7.47 -12.51 -11.50
N ILE A 132 6.80 -11.62 -12.23
CA ILE A 132 6.22 -10.38 -11.68
C ILE A 132 5.17 -10.73 -10.61
N LYS A 133 4.27 -11.69 -10.86
CA LYS A 133 3.25 -12.13 -9.88
C LYS A 133 3.87 -12.70 -8.60
N ILE A 134 4.89 -13.55 -8.75
CA ILE A 134 5.63 -14.12 -7.61
C ILE A 134 6.29 -12.98 -6.81
N PHE A 135 6.99 -12.07 -7.51
CA PHE A 135 7.63 -10.92 -6.88
C PHE A 135 6.63 -10.03 -6.13
N THR A 136 5.52 -9.64 -6.77
CA THR A 136 4.48 -8.84 -6.13
C THR A 136 3.84 -9.57 -4.95
N ASN A 137 3.64 -10.88 -5.04
CA ASN A 137 3.08 -11.67 -3.95
C ASN A 137 4.02 -11.71 -2.73
N TYR A 138 5.34 -11.86 -2.95
CA TYR A 138 6.31 -11.76 -1.86
C TYR A 138 6.35 -10.36 -1.23
N LEU A 139 6.28 -9.30 -2.03
CA LEU A 139 6.20 -7.94 -1.50
C LEU A 139 4.92 -7.70 -0.71
N GLN A 140 3.78 -8.24 -1.14
CA GLN A 140 2.53 -8.23 -0.37
C GLN A 140 2.67 -8.96 0.96
N ILE A 141 3.26 -10.16 0.97
CA ILE A 141 3.52 -10.91 2.21
C ILE A 141 4.41 -10.09 3.15
N ILE A 142 5.48 -9.48 2.64
CA ILE A 142 6.37 -8.63 3.44
C ILE A 142 5.64 -7.38 3.94
N SER A 143 4.76 -6.77 3.13
CA SER A 143 3.94 -5.63 3.53
C SER A 143 3.00 -5.99 4.68
N THR A 144 2.31 -7.13 4.58
CA THR A 144 1.43 -7.63 5.64
C THR A 144 2.21 -8.01 6.90
N ILE A 145 3.35 -8.68 6.77
CA ILE A 145 4.22 -9.03 7.91
C ILE A 145 4.83 -7.78 8.54
N GLY A 146 5.13 -6.75 7.74
CA GLY A 146 5.67 -5.47 8.19
C GLY A 146 4.74 -4.70 9.13
N THR A 147 3.44 -5.02 9.14
CA THR A 147 2.49 -4.48 10.14
C THR A 147 2.80 -4.97 11.56
N PHE A 148 3.50 -6.11 11.72
CA PHE A 148 3.88 -6.68 13.00
C PHE A 148 5.24 -6.18 13.49
N GLN A 149 5.36 -4.92 13.92
CA GLN A 149 6.53 -4.35 14.66
C GLN A 149 7.93 -4.72 14.13
N LEU A 150 8.06 -5.15 12.88
CA LEU A 150 9.30 -5.61 12.27
C LEU A 150 9.92 -4.40 11.59
N GLN A 151 11.15 -4.07 12.00
CA GLN A 151 11.90 -2.95 11.44
C GLN A 151 12.37 -3.30 10.03
N VAL A 152 11.54 -3.03 9.03
CA VAL A 152 11.95 -3.03 7.63
C VAL A 152 12.71 -1.72 7.37
N PRO A 153 13.92 -1.74 6.79
CA PRO A 153 14.64 -0.53 6.46
C PRO A 153 13.78 0.44 5.63
N SER A 154 13.76 1.73 5.97
CA SER A 154 12.83 2.73 5.39
C SER A 154 12.80 2.75 3.86
N LYS A 155 13.96 2.59 3.21
CA LYS A 155 14.05 2.51 1.73
C LYS A 155 13.37 1.27 1.16
N LEU A 156 13.49 0.13 1.84
CA LEU A 156 12.83 -1.11 1.43
C LEU A 156 11.34 -1.04 1.74
N ALA A 157 10.96 -0.43 2.88
CA ALA A 157 9.57 -0.21 3.27
C ALA A 157 8.80 0.61 2.22
N SER A 158 9.41 1.67 1.66
CA SER A 158 8.77 2.46 0.60
C SER A 158 8.45 1.63 -0.65
N VAL A 159 9.37 0.76 -1.10
CA VAL A 159 9.14 -0.13 -2.25
C VAL A 159 8.11 -1.21 -1.93
N VAL A 160 8.24 -1.83 -0.76
CA VAL A 160 7.32 -2.87 -0.26
C VAL A 160 5.91 -2.32 -0.16
N ASN A 161 5.72 -1.12 0.40
CA ASN A 161 4.40 -0.53 0.58
C ASN A 161 3.85 -0.01 -0.75
N SER A 162 4.67 0.56 -1.64
CA SER A 162 4.19 1.07 -2.95
C SER A 162 3.73 -0.05 -3.89
N VAL A 163 4.42 -1.19 -3.89
CA VAL A 163 4.12 -2.33 -4.78
C VAL A 163 3.21 -3.37 -4.10
N GLY A 164 3.41 -3.59 -2.81
CA GLY A 164 2.65 -4.54 -1.99
C GLY A 164 1.32 -4.00 -1.47
N ASN A 165 1.24 -2.70 -1.13
CA ASN A 165 0.00 -2.05 -0.70
C ASN A 165 -0.22 -0.69 -1.39
N PRO A 166 -0.45 -0.69 -2.72
CA PRO A 166 -0.63 0.56 -3.48
C PRO A 166 -1.83 1.38 -3.00
N ILE A 167 -2.87 0.78 -2.42
CA ILE A 167 -4.05 1.51 -1.93
C ILE A 167 -3.68 2.37 -0.71
N GLU A 168 -2.92 1.81 0.23
CA GLU A 168 -2.45 2.54 1.42
C GLU A 168 -1.49 3.68 1.04
N SER A 169 -0.55 3.41 0.13
CA SER A 169 0.38 4.42 -0.38
C SER A 169 -0.34 5.60 -1.06
N MET A 170 -1.43 5.31 -1.79
CA MET A 170 -2.30 6.33 -2.37
C MET A 170 -3.05 7.15 -1.32
N ALA A 171 -3.59 6.48 -0.30
CA ALA A 171 -4.33 7.15 0.77
C ALA A 171 -3.44 8.16 1.51
N TYR A 172 -2.20 7.79 1.86
CA TYR A 172 -1.25 8.69 2.50
C TYR A 172 -0.89 9.90 1.66
N SER A 173 -0.74 9.71 0.35
CA SER A 173 -0.39 10.78 -0.57
C SER A 173 -1.55 11.77 -0.79
N LEU A 174 -2.80 11.35 -0.54
CA LEU A 174 -3.99 12.19 -0.65
C LEU A 174 -4.35 12.92 0.64
N ASP A 175 -3.86 12.48 1.81
CA ASP A 175 -4.20 13.10 3.10
C ASP A 175 -3.90 14.61 3.14
N CYS A 176 -2.74 15.01 2.61
CA CYS A 176 -2.34 16.42 2.50
C CYS A 176 -3.30 17.26 1.64
N PHE A 177 -3.92 16.65 0.62
CA PHE A 177 -4.90 17.33 -0.23
C PHE A 177 -6.26 17.40 0.46
N LEU A 178 -6.65 16.30 1.11
CA LEU A 178 -7.99 16.10 1.62
C LEU A 178 -8.31 16.87 2.90
N ILE A 179 -7.30 17.18 3.72
CA ILE A 179 -7.50 17.98 4.92
C ILE A 179 -8.13 19.36 4.63
N ASN A 180 -7.84 19.94 3.46
CA ASN A 180 -8.37 21.25 3.07
C ASN A 180 -9.76 21.19 2.40
N VAL A 181 -10.27 20.00 2.13
CA VAL A 181 -11.48 19.80 1.31
C VAL A 181 -12.72 19.51 2.17
N SER A 182 -12.58 18.99 3.40
CA SER A 182 -13.74 18.78 4.27
C SER A 182 -13.39 18.76 5.77
N ASP A 183 -14.35 19.15 6.61
CA ASP A 183 -14.28 19.06 8.08
C ASP A 183 -14.51 17.64 8.63
N ILE A 184 -14.67 16.63 7.76
CA ILE A 184 -14.87 15.23 8.16
C ILE A 184 -13.52 14.65 8.62
N PRO A 185 -13.46 13.88 9.72
CA PRO A 185 -12.22 13.24 10.15
C PRO A 185 -11.64 12.37 9.03
N ILE A 186 -10.35 12.56 8.74
CA ILE A 186 -9.62 11.95 7.61
C ILE A 186 -9.78 10.41 7.57
N ILE A 187 -9.95 9.76 8.73
CA ILE A 187 -10.10 8.32 8.83
C ILE A 187 -11.35 7.80 8.10
N TYR A 188 -12.47 8.54 8.16
CA TYR A 188 -13.69 8.15 7.45
C TYR A 188 -13.53 8.35 5.95
N PHE A 189 -12.85 9.43 5.56
CA PHE A 189 -12.57 9.68 4.15
C PHE A 189 -11.67 8.58 3.57
N ARG A 190 -10.61 8.17 4.28
CA ARG A 190 -9.72 7.07 3.86
C ARG A 190 -10.49 5.77 3.62
N ILE A 191 -11.43 5.43 4.49
CA ILE A 191 -12.27 4.22 4.34
C ILE A 191 -13.19 4.35 3.10
N ILE A 192 -13.84 5.50 2.91
CA ILE A 192 -14.71 5.72 1.75
C ILE A 192 -13.89 5.70 0.46
N TRP A 193 -12.73 6.35 0.44
CA TRP A 193 -11.85 6.41 -0.73
C TRP A 193 -11.23 5.07 -1.07
N SER A 194 -10.79 4.29 -0.07
CA SER A 194 -10.27 2.94 -0.31
C SER A 194 -11.33 2.03 -0.92
N LEU A 195 -12.60 2.16 -0.49
CA LEU A 195 -13.73 1.47 -1.10
C LEU A 195 -13.96 1.94 -2.54
N ILE A 196 -13.99 3.26 -2.79
CA ILE A 196 -14.17 3.81 -4.15
C ILE A 196 -13.07 3.31 -5.10
N MET A 197 -11.81 3.34 -4.67
CA MET A 197 -10.67 2.83 -5.45
C MET A 197 -10.78 1.32 -5.70
N ALA A 198 -11.18 0.53 -4.70
CA ALA A 198 -11.41 -0.90 -4.89
C ALA A 198 -12.52 -1.15 -5.93
N PHE A 199 -13.62 -0.40 -5.87
CA PHE A 199 -14.69 -0.47 -6.85
C PHE A 199 -14.24 0.01 -8.24
N SER A 200 -13.47 1.09 -8.33
CA SER A 200 -13.01 1.62 -9.62
C SER A 200 -12.14 0.61 -10.35
N TYR A 201 -11.21 -0.05 -9.65
CA TYR A 201 -10.39 -1.13 -10.24
C TYR A 201 -11.23 -2.32 -10.70
N ILE A 202 -12.25 -2.72 -9.93
CA ILE A 202 -13.18 -3.79 -10.36
C ILE A 202 -13.93 -3.37 -11.62
N THR A 203 -14.42 -2.12 -11.69
CA THR A 203 -15.15 -1.62 -12.87
C THR A 203 -14.27 -1.49 -14.12
N GLU A 204 -13.07 -0.94 -14.00
CA GLU A 204 -12.11 -0.86 -15.11
C GLU A 204 -11.77 -2.24 -15.65
N PHE A 205 -11.61 -3.22 -14.75
CA PHE A 205 -11.31 -4.59 -15.14
C PHE A 205 -12.50 -5.29 -15.83
N SER A 206 -13.72 -5.14 -15.30
CA SER A 206 -14.94 -5.67 -15.94
C SER A 206 -15.11 -5.12 -17.35
N LEU A 207 -14.85 -3.83 -17.56
CA LEU A 207 -14.91 -3.20 -18.89
C LEU A 207 -13.84 -3.77 -19.84
N LEU A 208 -12.62 -4.03 -19.35
CA LEU A 208 -11.57 -4.66 -20.16
C LEU A 208 -11.94 -6.09 -20.55
N VAL A 209 -12.54 -6.86 -19.64
CA VAL A 209 -13.01 -8.23 -19.93
C VAL A 209 -14.16 -8.21 -20.94
N GLU A 210 -15.12 -7.29 -20.80
CA GLU A 210 -16.20 -7.11 -21.77
C GLU A 210 -15.66 -6.73 -23.15
N GLN A 211 -14.70 -5.80 -23.22
CA GLN A 211 -14.01 -5.46 -24.47
C GLN A 211 -13.29 -6.67 -25.06
N GLN A 212 -12.63 -7.47 -24.24
CA GLN A 212 -11.90 -8.66 -24.71
C GLN A 212 -12.87 -9.73 -25.21
N GLN A 213 -13.95 -10.02 -24.48
CA GLN A 213 -15.01 -10.96 -24.87
C GLN A 213 -15.70 -10.54 -26.17
N PHE A 214 -15.95 -9.23 -26.34
CA PHE A 214 -16.50 -8.67 -27.57
C PHE A 214 -15.54 -8.88 -28.76
N LEU A 215 -14.23 -8.73 -28.55
CA LEU A 215 -13.22 -8.88 -29.60
C LEU A 215 -12.92 -10.35 -29.97
N THR A 216 -12.91 -11.29 -29.01
CA THR A 216 -12.59 -12.71 -29.28
C THR A 216 -13.79 -13.64 -29.36
N SER A 217 -15.03 -13.18 -29.10
CA SER A 217 -16.26 -13.99 -29.18
C SER A 217 -16.15 -15.34 -28.44
N GLN A 218 -15.37 -15.39 -27.34
CA GLN A 218 -15.10 -16.61 -26.59
C GLN A 218 -15.62 -16.47 -25.16
N ASN A 219 -16.38 -17.46 -24.69
CA ASN A 219 -17.01 -17.45 -23.37
C ASN A 219 -16.07 -18.08 -22.33
N THR A 220 -15.40 -17.24 -21.55
CA THR A 220 -14.34 -17.61 -20.59
C THR A 220 -14.74 -17.36 -19.13
N SER A 221 -15.94 -17.83 -18.74
CA SER A 221 -16.54 -17.68 -17.41
C SER A 221 -15.68 -18.20 -16.24
N SER A 222 -14.89 -19.27 -16.44
CA SER A 222 -14.04 -19.85 -15.39
C SER A 222 -12.84 -18.98 -14.99
N HIS A 223 -12.40 -18.05 -15.84
CA HIS A 223 -11.24 -17.20 -15.59
C HIS A 223 -11.57 -16.01 -14.70
N ILE A 224 -12.83 -15.56 -14.76
CA ILE A 224 -13.37 -14.46 -13.98
C ILE A 224 -13.44 -14.86 -12.49
N PHE A 225 -13.84 -16.09 -12.19
CA PHE A 225 -13.98 -16.58 -10.80
C PHE A 225 -12.63 -16.69 -10.06
N LEU A 226 -11.60 -17.26 -10.71
CA LEU A 226 -10.28 -17.44 -10.09
C LEU A 226 -9.56 -16.10 -9.85
N GLN A 227 -9.84 -15.10 -10.68
CA GLN A 227 -9.25 -13.75 -10.59
C GLN A 227 -10.01 -12.84 -9.63
N LEU A 228 -11.34 -12.95 -9.57
CA LEU A 228 -12.15 -12.33 -8.51
C LEU A 228 -11.71 -12.82 -7.12
N LEU A 229 -11.38 -14.12 -6.97
CA LEU A 229 -10.84 -14.64 -5.72
C LEU A 229 -9.48 -14.01 -5.37
N PHE A 230 -8.59 -13.85 -6.35
CA PHE A 230 -7.27 -13.24 -6.13
C PHE A 230 -7.36 -11.74 -5.80
N MET A 231 -8.27 -11.01 -6.46
CA MET A 231 -8.55 -9.60 -6.16
C MET A 231 -9.24 -9.42 -4.81
N PHE A 232 -10.19 -10.29 -4.45
CA PHE A 232 -10.81 -10.28 -3.13
C PHE A 232 -9.77 -10.57 -2.03
N LEU A 233 -8.84 -11.50 -2.26
CA LEU A 233 -7.72 -11.75 -1.34
C LEU A 233 -6.73 -10.58 -1.26
N SER A 234 -6.44 -9.89 -2.36
CA SER A 234 -5.58 -8.70 -2.33
C SER A 234 -6.24 -7.52 -1.61
N SER A 235 -7.55 -7.33 -1.78
CA SER A 235 -8.30 -6.25 -1.12
C SER A 235 -8.66 -6.57 0.33
N CYS A 236 -8.82 -7.85 0.69
CA CYS A 236 -9.18 -8.29 2.05
C CYS A 236 -7.96 -8.40 2.98
N ASN A 237 -6.73 -8.49 2.43
CA ASN A 237 -5.48 -8.38 3.20
C ASN A 237 -5.04 -6.93 3.45
N GLN A 238 -5.83 -5.94 2.99
CA GLN A 238 -5.53 -4.50 3.07
C GLN A 238 -6.41 -3.74 4.07
N ILE A 239 -7.25 -4.43 4.83
CA ILE A 239 -8.01 -3.92 5.99
C ILE A 239 -7.47 -4.61 7.24
#